data_AF-A0A937YYK7-F1
#
_entry.id   AF-A0A937YYK7-F1
#
_cell.length_a   1.000
_cell.length_b   1.000
_cell.length_c   1.000
_cell.angle_alpha   90.00
_cell.angle_beta   90.00
_cell.angle_gamma   90.00
#
_symmetry.space_group_name_H-M   'P 1'
#
loop_
_entity.id
_entity.type
_entity.pdbx_description
1 polymer ?
#
loop_
_entity_poly.entity_id
_entity_poly.type
_entity_poly.pdbx_seq_one_letter_code
_entity_poly.pdbx_strand_id
1 'polypeptide(L)' 'MAESRVALPLPEAMERIEAEGLTLAGVVVTGPPGAGRGVGTPRVIRERLRPDGIELTVAFPTPSRIQGAQP' A
#
# COMPACT_ATOMS: atom_id res chain seq x y z
N MET A 1 18.15 10.73 1.50
CA MET A 1 17.88 9.28 1.36
C MET A 1 16.37 9.16 1.29
N ALA A 2 15.81 8.55 0.24
CA ALA A 2 14.36 8.40 0.15
C ALA A 2 13.88 7.50 1.31
N GLU A 3 12.94 7.97 2.12
CA GLU A 3 12.34 7.15 3.18
C GLU A 3 11.51 6.04 2.54
N SER A 4 11.70 4.81 3.01
CA SER A 4 10.93 3.66 2.54
C SER A 4 9.48 3.78 3.00
N ARG A 5 8.53 3.67 2.06
CA ARG A 5 7.08 3.72 2.33
C ARG A 5 6.48 2.35 2.60
N VAL A 6 7.31 1.32 2.71
CA VAL A 6 6.88 -0.05 2.98
C VAL A 6 6.20 -0.13 4.35
N ALA A 7 5.16 -0.95 4.43
CA ALA A 7 4.25 -1.13 5.57
C ALA A 7 3.30 0.03 5.88
N LEU A 8 3.45 1.19 5.22
CA LEU A 8 2.49 2.28 5.34
C LEU A 8 1.13 1.88 4.73
N PRO A 9 0.01 2.34 5.32
CA PRO A 9 -1.28 2.35 4.64
C PRO A 9 -1.18 3.11 3.31
N LEU A 10 -1.87 2.62 2.28
CA LEU A 10 -1.84 3.25 0.95
C LEU A 10 -2.15 4.76 0.99
N PRO A 11 -3.16 5.26 1.74
CA PRO A 11 -3.40 6.70 1.84
C PRO A 11 -2.19 7.50 2.33
N GLU A 12 -1.56 7.06 3.42
CA GLU A 12 -0.38 7.72 3.99
C GLU A 12 0.82 7.66 3.02
N ALA A 13 1.00 6.55 2.30
CA ALA A 13 2.06 6.43 1.31
C ALA A 13 1.86 7.40 0.14
N MET A 14 0.62 7.62 -0.30
CA MET A 14 0.30 8.60 -1.36
C MET A 14 0.55 10.03 -0.89
N GLU A 15 0.12 10.39 0.33
CA GLU A 15 0.38 11.71 0.92
C GLU A 15 1.88 12.00 0.99
N ARG A 16 2.71 11.00 1.34
CA ARG A 16 4.16 11.17 1.34
C ARG A 16 4.76 11.35 -0.05
N ILE A 17 4.27 10.61 -1.05
CA ILE A 17 4.71 10.78 -2.45
C ILE A 17 4.43 12.21 -2.91
N GLU A 18 3.24 12.72 -2.61
CA GLU A 18 2.86 14.10 -2.93
C GLU A 18 3.71 15.13 -2.17
N ALA A 19 3.91 14.94 -0.86
CA ALA A 19 4.71 15.83 -0.01
C ALA A 19 6.19 15.90 -0.43
N GLU A 20 6.72 14.83 -1.02
CA GLU A 20 8.08 14.80 -1.58
C GLU A 20 8.16 15.35 -3.01
N GLY A 21 7.04 15.79 -3.59
CA GLY A 21 6.98 16.29 -4.97
C GLY A 21 7.17 15.21 -6.02
N LEU A 22 6.91 13.95 -5.67
CA LEU A 22 7.05 12.80 -6.56
C LEU A 22 5.72 12.49 -7.25
N THR A 23 5.77 11.92 -8.44
CA THR A 23 4.57 11.48 -9.17
C THR A 23 4.26 10.03 -8.82
N LEU A 24 2.98 9.72 -8.52
CA LEU A 24 2.52 8.34 -8.41
C LEU A 24 2.24 7.79 -9.81
N ALA A 25 3.09 6.89 -10.30
CA ALA A 25 2.95 6.26 -11.61
C ALA A 25 1.88 5.15 -11.63
N GLY A 26 1.61 4.52 -10.48
CA GLY A 26 0.56 3.51 -10.40
C GLY A 26 0.50 2.76 -9.07
N VAL A 27 -0.61 2.03 -8.87
CA VAL A 27 -0.83 1.17 -7.71
C VAL A 27 -1.19 -0.24 -8.17
N VAL A 28 -0.30 -1.20 -7.88
CA VAL A 28 -0.51 -2.62 -8.14
C VAL A 28 -1.08 -3.26 -6.87
N VAL A 29 -2.31 -3.74 -6.96
CA VAL A 29 -2.96 -4.46 -5.86
C VAL A 29 -2.66 -5.95 -5.97
N THR A 30 -2.14 -6.53 -4.89
CA THR A 30 -1.88 -7.96 -4.75
C THR A 30 -2.67 -8.55 -3.58
N GLY A 31 -3.05 -9.82 -3.70
CA GLY A 31 -3.75 -10.55 -2.64
C GLY A 31 -4.58 -11.71 -3.19
N PRO A 32 -4.89 -12.71 -2.35
CA PRO A 32 -5.74 -13.81 -2.76
C PRO A 32 -7.16 -13.32 -3.14
N PRO A 33 -7.89 -14.04 -4.00
CA PRO A 33 -9.29 -13.77 -4.25
C PRO A 33 -10.06 -13.70 -2.92
N GLY A 34 -10.85 -12.64 -2.72
CA GLY A 34 -11.59 -12.46 -1.47
C GLY A 34 -10.79 -11.85 -0.31
N ALA A 35 -9.57 -11.34 -0.53
CA ALA A 35 -8.76 -10.66 0.51
C ALA A 35 -9.36 -9.35 1.06
N GLY A 36 -10.68 -9.11 0.91
CA GLY A 36 -11.31 -7.89 1.40
C GLY A 36 -10.94 -6.66 0.58
N ARG A 37 -10.80 -6.82 -0.75
CA ARG A 37 -10.64 -5.69 -1.70
C ARG A 37 -11.86 -4.77 -1.53
N GLY A 38 -11.68 -3.67 -0.79
CA GLY A 38 -12.75 -2.72 -0.43
C GLY A 38 -13.20 -2.72 1.04
N VAL A 39 -12.69 -3.61 1.90
CA VAL A 39 -13.08 -3.70 3.33
C VAL A 39 -11.98 -3.21 4.27
N GLY A 40 -10.70 -3.40 3.91
CA GLY A 40 -9.56 -2.94 4.71
C GLY A 40 -8.67 -1.95 3.96
N THR A 41 -7.90 -1.15 4.70
CA THR A 41 -6.89 -0.27 4.10
C THR A 41 -5.70 -1.12 3.64
N PRO A 42 -5.40 -1.18 2.32
CA PRO A 42 -4.26 -1.94 1.84
C PRO A 42 -2.96 -1.26 2.30
N ARG A 43 -1.92 -2.05 2.52
CA ARG A 43 -0.60 -1.57 2.92
C ARG A 43 0.41 -1.77 1.81
N VAL A 44 1.34 -0.82 1.67
CA VAL A 44 2.45 -0.93 0.73
C VAL A 44 3.37 -2.07 1.16
N ILE A 45 3.62 -2.99 0.25
CA ILE A 45 4.56 -4.11 0.45
C ILE A 45 5.83 -3.95 -0.39
N ARG A 46 5.78 -3.12 -1.44
CA ARG A 46 6.92 -2.83 -2.29
C ARG A 46 6.73 -1.49 -2.97
N GLU A 47 7.85 -0.79 -3.16
CA GLU A 47 7.96 0.41 -3.97
C GLU A 47 8.88 0.14 -5.17
N ARG A 48 8.57 0.73 -6.32
CA ARG A 48 9.41 0.68 -7.51
C ARG A 48 9.48 2.04 -8.18
N LEU A 49 10.69 2.54 -8.39
CA LEU A 49 10.92 3.72 -9.22
C LEU A 49 10.71 3.37 -10.70
N ARG A 50 9.97 4.21 -11.40
CA ARG A 50 9.72 4.16 -12.84
C ARG A 50 10.11 5.50 -13.48
N PRO A 51 10.32 5.56 -14.81
CA PRO A 51 10.66 6.81 -15.49
C PRO A 51 9.61 7.92 -15.33
N ASP A 52 8.35 7.53 -15.11
CA ASP A 52 7.16 8.36 -14.96
C ASP A 52 6.74 8.61 -13.50
N GLY A 53 7.49 8.06 -12.52
CA GLY A 53 7.21 8.26 -11.10
C GLY A 53 7.42 7.01 -10.24
N ILE A 54 6.71 6.92 -9.13
CA ILE A 54 6.76 5.80 -8.19
C ILE A 54 5.55 4.88 -8.42
N GLU A 55 5.81 3.59 -8.55
CA GLU A 55 4.80 2.54 -8.53
C GLU A 55 4.78 1.86 -7.15
N LEU A 56 3.61 1.78 -6.54
CA LEU A 56 3.39 1.12 -5.27
C LEU A 56 2.73 -0.25 -5.50
N THR A 57 3.30 -1.30 -4.92
CA THR A 57 2.61 -2.59 -4.77
C THR A 57 2.02 -2.66 -3.37
N VAL A 58 0.72 -2.93 -3.28
CA VAL A 58 0.00 -3.02 -2.03
C VAL A 58 -0.61 -4.40 -1.83
N ALA A 59 -0.83 -4.78 -0.56
CA ALA A 59 -1.58 -5.97 -0.20
C ALA A 59 -2.67 -5.64 0.82
N PHE A 60 -3.83 -6.29 0.68
CA PHE A 60 -4.88 -6.22 1.69
C PHE A 60 -4.53 -7.14 2.87
N PRO A 61 -4.75 -6.70 4.12
CA PRO A 61 -4.64 -7.59 5.26
C PRO A 61 -5.73 -8.68 5.14
N THR A 62 -5.34 -9.95 5.20
CA THR A 62 -6.31 -11.04 5.24
C THR A 62 -7.17 -10.92 6.50
N PRO A 63 -8.50 -11.14 6.41
CA PRO A 63 -9.41 -10.98 7.54
C PRO A 63 -9.08 -11.91 8.73
N SER A 64 -8.35 -13.00 8.49
CA SER A 64 -7.81 -13.87 9.55
C SER A 64 -6.84 -13.17 10.51
N ARG A 65 -6.30 -11.99 10.17
CA ARG A 65 -5.47 -11.17 11.06
C ARG A 65 -6.24 -10.09 11.82
N ILE A 66 -7.51 -9.85 11.48
CA ILE A 66 -8.38 -8.88 12.19
C ILE A 66 -9.05 -9.56 13.39
N GLN A 67 -9.09 -10.91 13.44
CA GLN A 67 -9.50 -11.70 14.60
C GLN A 67 -8.41 -11.79 15.69
N GLY A 68 -7.82 -10.64 16.01
CA GLY A 68 -7.20 -10.38 17.33
C GLY A 68 -8.21 -9.86 18.36
N ALA A 69 -9.45 -9.59 17.94
CA ALA A 69 -10.58 -9.44 18.85
C ALA A 69 -11.14 -10.83 19.19
N GLN A 70 -10.48 -11.53 20.12
CA GLN A 70 -11.15 -12.60 20.86
C GLN A 70 -12.19 -11.97 21.81
N PRO A 71 -13.34 -12.62 22.03
CA PRO A 71 -14.40 -12.14 22.92
C PRO A 71 -13.99 -12.07 24.40
#